data_AF-A0A7S0JC74-F1
#
_entry.id   AF-A0A7S0JC74-F1
#
_cell.length_a   1.000
_cell.length_b   1.000
_cell.length_c   1.000
_cell.angle_alpha   90.00
_cell.angle_beta   90.00
_cell.angle_gamma   90.00
#
_symmetry.space_group_name_H-M   'P 1'
#
loop_
_entity.id
_entity.type
_entity.pdbx_description
1 polymer ?
#
loop_
_entity_poly.entity_id
_entity_poly.type
_entity_poly.pdbx_seq_one_letter_code
_entity_poly.pdbx_strand_id
1 'polypeptide(L)'
;KPYTAVLIAKHVQAGAFGFDHLAAPLVDRGLRKLHTNETMASLFGAAADKVTVRMLLDMTSGIEDFDWPAFDDPLLYEQGQKEHSPVEFLVAAREMGGTACGPPGKCSYYSSTNYVLLGFILLGEQSCASWKDLEQDIVLPLAMPDRERTIFANTGRLDLAATTRGVHPQHTMSEPLRAHWGEHVTPIGKQDASILGWTCGNMASTTRQVAAFYWELLATRTLL
;
A
#
# COMPACT_ATOMS: atom_id res chain seq x y z
N LYS A 1 3.95 2.19 4.58
CA LYS A 1 3.71 3.64 4.30
C LYS A 1 4.99 4.52 4.30
N PRO A 2 5.77 4.66 5.39
CA PRO A 2 6.92 5.59 5.43
C PRO A 2 7.97 5.36 4.32
N TYR A 3 8.29 4.10 4.05
CA TYR A 3 9.20 3.70 2.97
C TYR A 3 8.69 4.13 1.59
N THR A 4 7.41 3.91 1.29
CA THR A 4 6.74 4.37 0.07
C THR A 4 6.79 5.90 -0.05
N ALA A 5 6.55 6.63 1.04
CA ALA A 5 6.62 8.09 1.05
C ALA A 5 8.04 8.60 0.73
N VAL A 6 9.08 7.97 1.29
CA VAL A 6 10.48 8.31 0.98
C VAL A 6 10.81 8.03 -0.48
N LEU A 7 10.34 6.92 -1.07
CA LEU A 7 10.53 6.64 -2.50
C LEU A 7 9.90 7.72 -3.38
N ILE A 8 8.65 8.10 -3.08
CA ILE A 8 7.97 9.18 -3.79
C ILE A 8 8.77 10.49 -3.67
N ALA A 9 9.23 10.83 -2.47
CA ALA A 9 10.05 12.02 -2.26
C ALA A 9 11.38 11.99 -3.03
N LYS A 10 12.04 10.82 -3.14
CA LYS A 10 13.23 10.63 -3.98
C LYS A 10 12.94 10.89 -5.47
N HIS A 11 11.81 10.40 -5.99
CA HIS A 11 11.38 10.71 -7.36
C HIS A 11 11.09 12.21 -7.55
N VAL A 12 10.51 12.87 -6.54
CA VAL A 12 10.29 14.32 -6.57
C VAL A 12 11.61 15.09 -6.59
N GLN A 13 12.56 14.72 -5.74
CA GLN A 13 13.89 15.33 -5.68
C GLN A 13 14.69 15.12 -6.97
N ALA A 14 14.52 13.97 -7.62
CA ALA A 14 15.09 13.68 -8.93
C ALA A 14 14.41 14.44 -10.09
N GLY A 15 13.32 15.19 -9.82
CA GLY A 15 12.60 15.97 -10.81
C GLY A 15 11.67 15.16 -11.72
N ALA A 16 11.35 13.91 -11.38
CA ALA A 16 10.43 13.08 -12.17
C ALA A 16 9.00 13.64 -12.17
N PHE A 17 8.55 14.17 -11.02
CA PHE A 17 7.29 14.89 -10.84
C PHE A 17 7.36 15.75 -9.56
N GLY A 18 6.39 16.63 -9.33
CA GLY A 18 6.30 17.45 -8.11
C GLY A 18 5.25 16.93 -7.12
N PHE A 19 5.37 17.30 -5.85
CA PHE A 19 4.36 17.01 -4.83
C PHE A 19 2.97 17.58 -5.18
N ASP A 20 2.93 18.74 -5.83
CA ASP A 20 1.69 19.42 -6.20
C ASP A 20 1.21 19.07 -7.62
N HIS A 21 1.88 18.14 -8.31
CA HIS A 21 1.36 17.57 -9.56
C HIS A 21 0.11 16.73 -9.30
N LEU A 22 -0.79 16.72 -10.28
CA LEU A 22 -1.97 15.87 -10.27
C LEU A 22 -1.54 14.39 -10.25
N ALA A 23 -2.16 13.62 -9.37
CA ALA A 23 -1.85 12.20 -9.19
C ALA A 23 -2.41 11.35 -10.33
N ALA A 24 -3.58 11.69 -10.88
CA ALA A 24 -4.29 10.86 -11.86
C ALA A 24 -3.42 10.45 -13.08
N PRO A 25 -2.71 11.36 -13.78
CA PRO A 25 -1.86 10.94 -14.91
C PRO A 25 -0.71 9.99 -14.51
N LEU A 26 -0.20 10.11 -13.29
CA LEU A 26 0.89 9.29 -12.75
C LEU A 26 0.38 7.92 -12.32
N VAL A 27 -0.74 7.86 -11.61
CA VAL A 27 -1.40 6.61 -11.21
C VAL A 27 -1.85 5.82 -12.43
N ASP A 28 -2.49 6.48 -13.41
CA ASP A 28 -3.00 5.83 -14.61
C ASP A 28 -1.86 5.24 -15.46
N ARG A 29 -0.65 5.81 -15.39
CA ARG A 29 0.55 5.21 -16.01
C ARG A 29 0.88 3.85 -15.39
N GLY A 30 0.80 3.73 -14.07
CA GLY A 30 0.96 2.46 -13.37
C GLY A 30 -0.16 1.47 -13.69
N LEU A 31 -1.43 1.92 -13.67
CA LEU A 31 -2.58 1.06 -13.97
C LEU A 31 -2.50 0.48 -15.38
N ARG A 32 -2.08 1.26 -16.39
CA ARG A 32 -1.91 0.77 -17.77
C ARG A 32 -0.92 -0.39 -17.89
N LYS A 33 0.08 -0.49 -17.01
CA LYS A 33 1.02 -1.64 -17.02
C LYS A 33 0.33 -2.96 -16.66
N LEU A 34 -0.77 -2.91 -15.92
CA LEU A 34 -1.56 -4.10 -15.56
C LEU A 34 -2.61 -4.45 -16.62
N HIS A 35 -2.66 -3.75 -17.76
CA HIS A 35 -3.65 -3.96 -18.81
C HIS A 35 -5.11 -3.88 -18.32
N THR A 36 -5.36 -3.12 -17.25
CA THR A 36 -6.71 -2.80 -16.79
C THR A 36 -7.29 -1.60 -17.55
N ASN A 37 -8.62 -1.53 -17.62
CA ASN A 37 -9.35 -0.37 -18.12
C ASN A 37 -9.61 0.69 -17.04
N GLU A 38 -9.19 0.43 -15.80
CA GLU A 38 -9.37 1.36 -14.68
C GLU A 38 -8.44 2.57 -14.79
N THR A 39 -8.95 3.71 -14.37
CA THR A 39 -8.28 5.01 -14.22
C THR A 39 -8.69 5.61 -12.88
N MET A 40 -7.95 6.59 -12.37
CA MET A 40 -8.39 7.33 -11.18
C MET A 40 -9.81 7.90 -11.35
N ALA A 41 -10.15 8.39 -12.55
CA ALA A 41 -11.46 8.93 -12.84
C ALA A 41 -12.56 7.85 -12.87
N SER A 42 -12.31 6.66 -13.42
CA SER A 42 -13.30 5.56 -13.41
C SER A 42 -13.49 4.97 -12.02
N LEU A 43 -12.45 5.01 -11.18
CA LEU A 43 -12.48 4.47 -9.82
C LEU A 43 -13.14 5.44 -8.83
N PHE A 44 -12.84 6.73 -8.90
CA PHE A 44 -13.20 7.70 -7.85
C PHE A 44 -13.93 8.96 -8.38
N GLY A 45 -14.30 8.96 -9.66
CA GLY A 45 -15.03 10.05 -10.31
C GLY A 45 -14.19 11.29 -10.59
N ALA A 46 -14.83 12.32 -11.14
CA ALA A 46 -14.17 13.54 -11.62
C ALA A 46 -13.48 14.37 -10.52
N ALA A 47 -13.80 14.14 -9.24
CA ALA A 47 -13.10 14.80 -8.13
C ALA A 47 -11.65 14.30 -8.01
N ALA A 48 -11.38 13.05 -8.40
CA ALA A 48 -10.07 12.43 -8.35
C ALA A 48 -9.03 13.14 -9.22
N ASP A 49 -9.48 13.80 -10.30
CA ASP A 49 -8.62 14.58 -11.21
C ASP A 49 -7.98 15.80 -10.54
N LYS A 50 -8.44 16.19 -9.34
CA LYS A 50 -7.91 17.30 -8.55
C LYS A 50 -6.96 16.84 -7.44
N VAL A 51 -6.84 15.54 -7.22
CA VAL A 51 -5.95 14.98 -6.19
C VAL A 51 -4.51 15.16 -6.63
N THR A 52 -3.66 15.66 -5.73
CA THR A 52 -2.22 15.79 -5.96
C THR A 52 -1.44 14.67 -5.28
N VAL A 53 -0.17 14.50 -5.65
CA VAL A 53 0.74 13.56 -4.97
C VAL A 53 0.84 13.87 -3.47
N ARG A 54 0.88 15.15 -3.10
CA ARG A 54 0.88 15.61 -1.70
C ARG A 54 -0.34 15.13 -0.95
N MET A 55 -1.52 15.28 -1.55
CA MET A 55 -2.79 14.87 -0.95
C MET A 55 -2.86 13.36 -0.70
N LEU A 56 -2.20 12.55 -1.52
CA LEU A 56 -2.04 11.12 -1.26
C LEU A 56 -1.10 10.84 -0.08
N LEU A 57 0.03 11.55 0.00
CA LEU A 57 1.03 11.37 1.05
C LEU A 57 0.52 11.75 2.44
N ASP A 58 -0.18 12.90 2.53
CA ASP A 58 -0.70 13.46 3.78
C ASP A 58 -2.16 13.07 4.07
N MET A 59 -2.73 12.20 3.24
CA MET A 59 -4.09 11.65 3.40
C MET A 59 -5.17 12.73 3.44
N THR A 60 -5.04 13.73 2.57
CA THR A 60 -6.05 14.79 2.34
C THR A 60 -6.74 14.66 0.98
N SER A 61 -6.58 13.54 0.28
CA SER A 61 -7.22 13.31 -1.03
C SER A 61 -8.74 13.23 -0.96
N GLY A 62 -9.29 12.86 0.20
CA GLY A 62 -10.71 12.55 0.37
C GLY A 62 -11.11 11.17 -0.15
N ILE A 63 -10.18 10.38 -0.70
CA ILE A 63 -10.44 9.02 -1.22
C ILE A 63 -10.70 8.05 -0.08
N GLU A 64 -11.69 7.18 -0.28
CA GLU A 64 -12.14 6.17 0.68
C GLU A 64 -11.07 5.13 1.02
N ASP A 65 -11.18 4.52 2.20
CA ASP A 65 -10.31 3.40 2.57
C ASP A 65 -10.91 2.07 2.09
N PHE A 66 -10.07 1.19 1.56
CA PHE A 66 -10.49 -0.17 1.20
C PHE A 66 -10.55 -1.09 2.42
N ASP A 67 -9.91 -0.69 3.52
CA ASP A 67 -9.80 -1.40 4.80
C ASP A 67 -11.13 -1.25 5.56
N TRP A 68 -12.09 -2.12 5.25
CA TRP A 68 -13.39 -2.21 5.90
C TRP A 68 -13.86 -3.66 6.01
N PRO A 69 -14.70 -4.00 7.01
CA PRO A 69 -14.91 -5.40 7.39
C PRO A 69 -15.42 -6.32 6.27
N ALA A 70 -16.29 -5.86 5.37
CA ALA A 70 -16.80 -6.76 4.32
C ALA A 70 -15.82 -6.97 3.15
N PHE A 71 -14.73 -6.20 3.08
CA PHE A 71 -13.61 -6.51 2.21
C PHE A 71 -12.53 -7.31 2.95
N ASP A 72 -12.12 -6.89 4.15
CA ASP A 72 -11.00 -7.51 4.86
C ASP A 72 -11.30 -8.88 5.43
N ASP A 73 -12.51 -9.10 5.96
CA ASP A 73 -12.79 -10.38 6.58
C ASP A 73 -12.75 -11.53 5.54
N PRO A 74 -13.38 -11.45 4.36
CA PRO A 74 -13.18 -12.47 3.32
C PRO A 74 -11.72 -12.59 2.88
N LEU A 75 -11.00 -11.47 2.75
CA LEU A 75 -9.59 -11.44 2.38
C LEU A 75 -8.74 -12.27 3.35
N LEU A 76 -8.94 -12.09 4.66
CA LEU A 76 -8.09 -12.66 5.72
C LEU A 76 -8.49 -14.09 6.12
N TYR A 77 -9.77 -14.43 6.05
CA TYR A 77 -10.29 -15.70 6.56
C TYR A 77 -10.62 -16.72 5.47
N GLU A 78 -11.07 -16.27 4.31
CA GLU A 78 -11.53 -17.16 3.23
C GLU A 78 -10.52 -17.21 2.08
N GLN A 79 -9.82 -16.09 1.87
CA GLN A 79 -9.00 -15.86 0.69
C GLN A 79 -7.51 -15.71 0.99
N GLY A 80 -7.08 -15.81 2.25
CA GLY A 80 -5.69 -15.54 2.64
C GLY A 80 -4.61 -16.44 2.01
N GLN A 81 -4.98 -17.49 1.28
CA GLN A 81 -4.03 -18.30 0.49
C GLN A 81 -3.99 -17.93 -1.00
N LYS A 82 -4.89 -17.04 -1.43
CA LYS A 82 -4.97 -16.54 -2.81
C LYS A 82 -4.09 -15.31 -2.94
N GLU A 83 -3.59 -15.12 -4.16
CA GLU A 83 -2.89 -13.90 -4.52
C GLU A 83 -3.91 -12.82 -4.90
N HIS A 84 -3.72 -11.61 -4.38
CA HIS A 84 -4.59 -10.45 -4.59
C HIS A 84 -3.86 -9.33 -5.32
N SER A 85 -4.46 -8.86 -6.42
CA SER A 85 -3.94 -7.72 -7.16
C SER A 85 -4.18 -6.41 -6.40
N PRO A 86 -3.24 -5.44 -6.43
CA PRO A 86 -3.48 -4.12 -5.84
C PRO A 86 -4.64 -3.35 -6.49
N VAL A 87 -5.10 -3.76 -7.67
CA VAL A 87 -6.32 -3.22 -8.29
C VAL A 87 -7.58 -3.61 -7.50
N GLU A 88 -7.60 -4.78 -6.85
CA GLU A 88 -8.74 -5.23 -6.04
C GLU A 88 -8.99 -4.26 -4.87
N PHE A 89 -7.92 -3.74 -4.25
CA PHE A 89 -8.01 -2.73 -3.20
C PHE A 89 -8.62 -1.41 -3.71
N LEU A 90 -8.28 -0.99 -4.93
CA LEU A 90 -8.88 0.21 -5.51
C LEU A 90 -10.36 0.02 -5.85
N VAL A 91 -10.74 -1.18 -6.31
CA VAL A 91 -12.14 -1.54 -6.58
C VAL A 91 -12.94 -1.59 -5.28
N ALA A 92 -12.39 -2.15 -4.21
CA ALA A 92 -13.02 -2.17 -2.89
C ALA A 92 -13.24 -0.75 -2.32
N ALA A 93 -12.25 0.14 -2.45
CA ALA A 93 -12.41 1.54 -2.07
C ALA A 93 -13.49 2.26 -2.91
N ARG A 94 -13.62 1.93 -4.20
CA ARG A 94 -14.71 2.45 -5.05
C ARG A 94 -16.08 2.01 -4.54
N GLU A 95 -16.24 0.75 -4.13
CA GLU A 95 -17.51 0.19 -3.66
C GLU A 95 -18.03 0.88 -2.39
N MET A 96 -17.13 1.44 -1.57
CA MET A 96 -17.48 2.24 -0.39
C MET A 96 -17.96 3.67 -0.70
N GLY A 97 -17.91 4.11 -1.97
CA GLY A 97 -18.48 5.39 -2.41
C GLY A 97 -17.46 6.43 -2.86
N GLY A 98 -16.17 6.10 -2.94
CA GLY A 98 -15.13 6.89 -3.60
C GLY A 98 -14.75 8.24 -2.96
N THR A 99 -15.52 8.74 -1.98
CA THR A 99 -15.18 9.95 -1.21
C THR A 99 -15.59 9.80 0.26
N ALA A 100 -14.61 9.79 1.17
CA ALA A 100 -14.82 9.55 2.60
C ALA A 100 -15.23 10.79 3.39
N CYS A 101 -14.50 11.89 3.19
CA CYS A 101 -14.58 13.04 4.10
C CYS A 101 -14.85 14.38 3.41
N GLY A 102 -14.91 14.41 2.08
CA GLY A 102 -15.17 15.60 1.29
C GLY A 102 -14.22 15.78 0.11
N PRO A 103 -14.26 16.94 -0.55
CA PRO A 103 -13.43 17.21 -1.72
C PRO A 103 -11.92 17.18 -1.42
N PRO A 104 -11.07 16.92 -2.43
CA PRO A 104 -9.62 16.91 -2.26
C PRO A 104 -9.09 18.18 -1.57
N GLY A 105 -8.26 17.99 -0.54
CA GLY A 105 -7.63 19.03 0.27
C GLY A 105 -8.55 19.72 1.28
N LYS A 106 -9.79 19.24 1.49
CA LYS A 106 -10.75 19.86 2.44
C LYS A 106 -10.85 19.15 3.78
N CYS A 107 -10.33 17.95 3.89
CA CYS A 107 -10.35 17.13 5.09
C CYS A 107 -9.09 16.25 5.12
N SER A 108 -8.75 15.74 6.30
CA SER A 108 -7.79 14.66 6.46
C SER A 108 -8.54 13.42 6.92
N TYR A 109 -8.34 12.32 6.22
CA TYR A 109 -8.95 11.02 6.51
C TYR A 109 -7.93 9.96 6.19
N TYR A 110 -7.62 9.13 7.19
CA TYR A 110 -6.69 8.03 6.97
C TYR A 110 -7.28 7.07 5.94
N SER A 111 -6.52 6.80 4.87
CA SER A 111 -6.91 5.82 3.86
C SER A 111 -5.69 5.08 3.34
N SER A 112 -5.66 3.76 3.52
CA SER A 112 -4.63 2.88 2.96
C SER A 112 -4.63 2.91 1.43
N THR A 113 -5.79 3.15 0.80
CA THR A 113 -5.94 3.37 -0.66
C THR A 113 -5.00 4.45 -1.18
N ASN A 114 -4.75 5.51 -0.41
CA ASN A 114 -3.84 6.59 -0.82
C ASN A 114 -2.42 6.07 -1.06
N TYR A 115 -1.97 5.11 -0.25
CA TYR A 115 -0.64 4.53 -0.38
C TYR A 115 -0.59 3.45 -1.46
N VAL A 116 -1.67 2.72 -1.70
CA VAL A 116 -1.80 1.83 -2.88
C VAL A 116 -1.67 2.64 -4.16
N LEU A 117 -2.32 3.81 -4.25
CA LEU A 117 -2.21 4.75 -5.37
C LEU A 117 -0.77 5.27 -5.55
N LEU A 118 -0.07 5.61 -4.47
CA LEU A 118 1.36 5.94 -4.53
C LEU A 118 2.19 4.76 -5.06
N GLY A 119 1.83 3.52 -4.73
CA GLY A 119 2.41 2.33 -5.34
C GLY A 119 2.25 2.27 -6.86
N PHE A 120 1.09 2.67 -7.39
CA PHE A 120 0.89 2.76 -8.85
C PHE A 120 1.73 3.87 -9.49
N ILE A 121 1.96 4.99 -8.79
CA ILE A 121 2.93 6.00 -9.25
C ILE A 121 4.33 5.38 -9.34
N LEU A 122 4.81 4.70 -8.29
CA LEU A 122 6.12 4.04 -8.30
C LEU A 122 6.22 2.98 -9.41
N LEU A 123 5.16 2.18 -9.60
CA LEU A 123 5.09 1.20 -10.66
C LEU A 123 5.21 1.85 -12.04
N GLY A 124 4.57 3.00 -12.25
CA GLY A 124 4.67 3.77 -13.48
C GLY A 124 6.09 4.29 -13.78
N GLU A 125 6.89 4.55 -12.75
CA GLU A 125 8.26 5.08 -12.87
C GLU A 125 9.34 3.98 -12.97
N GLN A 126 9.10 2.80 -12.44
CA GLN A 126 10.05 1.68 -12.52
C GLN A 126 9.96 0.97 -13.89
N SER A 127 10.97 0.18 -14.25
CA SER A 127 10.98 -0.60 -15.50
C SER A 127 10.22 -1.93 -15.41
N CYS A 128 9.76 -2.31 -14.21
CA CYS A 128 9.03 -3.56 -14.01
C CYS A 128 7.68 -3.56 -14.76
N ALA A 129 7.32 -4.74 -15.28
CA ALA A 129 6.10 -4.97 -16.05
C ALA A 129 4.92 -5.44 -15.18
N SER A 130 5.22 -5.96 -13.99
CA SER A 130 4.25 -6.49 -13.04
C SER A 130 4.33 -5.76 -11.72
N TRP A 131 3.20 -5.60 -11.04
CA TRP A 131 3.15 -5.07 -9.68
C TRP A 131 3.86 -5.98 -8.66
N LYS A 132 4.01 -7.28 -8.98
CA LYS A 132 4.74 -8.26 -8.19
C LYS A 132 6.24 -7.96 -8.12
N ASP A 133 6.75 -7.33 -9.16
CA ASP A 133 8.17 -6.99 -9.33
C ASP A 133 8.45 -5.53 -8.94
N LEU A 134 7.53 -4.87 -8.23
CA LEU A 134 7.78 -3.53 -7.70
C LEU A 134 8.88 -3.60 -6.64
N GLU A 135 9.99 -2.92 -6.89
CA GLU A 135 11.15 -2.88 -6.00
C GLU A 135 11.01 -1.70 -5.03
N GLN A 136 10.67 -1.99 -3.78
CA GLN A 136 10.63 -0.97 -2.72
C GLN A 136 11.92 -0.92 -1.89
N ASP A 137 12.75 -1.97 -1.92
CA ASP A 137 13.98 -2.06 -1.15
C ASP A 137 15.06 -1.07 -1.60
N ILE A 138 14.96 -0.55 -2.83
CA ILE A 138 15.77 0.57 -3.34
C ILE A 138 15.65 1.85 -2.48
N VAL A 139 14.66 1.92 -1.60
CA VAL A 139 14.54 2.99 -0.61
C VAL A 139 15.70 2.97 0.38
N LEU A 140 16.20 1.78 0.71
CA LEU A 140 17.27 1.55 1.68
C LEU A 140 18.61 1.88 1.03
N PRO A 141 19.50 2.62 1.72
CA PRO A 141 20.83 2.88 1.20
C PRO A 141 21.61 1.58 1.01
N LEU A 142 22.39 1.50 -0.07
CA LEU A 142 23.24 0.34 -0.34
C LEU A 142 24.26 0.07 0.77
N ALA A 143 24.67 1.12 1.48
CA ALA A 143 25.62 1.04 2.60
C ALA A 143 24.98 0.68 3.95
N MET A 144 23.64 0.57 4.02
CA MET A 144 22.95 0.21 5.27
C MET A 144 23.29 -1.24 5.65
N PRO A 145 23.91 -1.49 6.81
CA PRO A 145 24.25 -2.84 7.24
C PRO A 145 23.00 -3.70 7.42
N ASP A 146 23.09 -4.98 7.05
CA ASP A 146 22.00 -5.96 7.13
C ASP A 146 20.68 -5.53 6.47
N ARG A 147 20.73 -4.70 5.41
CA ARG A 147 19.51 -4.18 4.73
C ARG A 147 18.59 -5.29 4.21
N GLU A 148 19.15 -6.45 3.89
CA GLU A 148 18.44 -7.66 3.46
C GLU A 148 17.49 -8.22 4.52
N ARG A 149 17.60 -7.76 5.77
CA ARG A 149 16.65 -8.07 6.85
C ARG A 149 15.35 -7.26 6.77
N THR A 150 15.23 -6.34 5.82
CA THR A 150 13.98 -5.67 5.45
C THR A 150 13.56 -6.17 4.09
N ILE A 151 12.34 -6.73 4.01
CA ILE A 151 11.76 -7.22 2.78
C ILE A 151 10.43 -6.52 2.51
N PHE A 152 10.06 -6.45 1.23
CA PHE A 152 8.78 -5.95 0.75
C PHE A 152 8.11 -7.09 -0.03
N ALA A 153 7.26 -7.84 0.65
CA ALA A 153 6.68 -9.07 0.10
C ALA A 153 5.41 -8.75 -0.68
N ASN A 154 5.51 -8.69 -2.02
CA ASN A 154 4.35 -8.40 -2.86
C ASN A 154 3.39 -9.60 -2.97
N THR A 155 3.91 -10.83 -3.03
CA THR A 155 3.14 -12.07 -3.10
C THR A 155 3.88 -13.22 -2.41
N GLY A 156 3.26 -14.39 -2.35
CA GLY A 156 3.86 -15.62 -1.83
C GLY A 156 3.74 -15.73 -0.31
N ARG A 157 3.98 -16.94 0.21
CA ARG A 157 3.84 -17.21 1.64
C ARG A 157 4.82 -16.39 2.48
N LEU A 158 4.29 -15.65 3.45
CA LEU A 158 5.07 -14.77 4.32
C LEU A 158 6.13 -15.51 5.15
N ASP A 159 5.87 -16.75 5.54
CA ASP A 159 6.80 -17.59 6.30
C ASP A 159 7.98 -18.12 5.48
N LEU A 160 7.94 -18.01 4.16
CA LEU A 160 9.06 -18.30 3.27
C LEU A 160 9.98 -17.08 3.09
N ALA A 161 9.42 -15.87 3.15
CA ALA A 161 10.16 -14.64 2.91
C ALA A 161 10.78 -14.07 4.20
N ALA A 162 10.11 -14.23 5.35
CA ALA A 162 10.60 -13.75 6.64
C ALA A 162 10.19 -14.69 7.77
N THR A 163 10.92 -14.63 8.90
CA THR A 163 10.49 -15.29 10.15
C THR A 163 9.38 -14.48 10.81
N THR A 164 8.21 -14.46 10.17
CA THR A 164 7.01 -13.81 10.70
C THR A 164 6.31 -14.75 11.67
N ARG A 165 6.03 -14.25 12.88
CA ARG A 165 5.21 -14.94 13.87
C ARG A 165 4.00 -14.07 14.14
N GLY A 166 2.82 -14.65 14.03
CA GLY A 166 1.58 -13.90 14.22
C GLY A 166 0.39 -14.75 13.83
N VAL A 167 -0.72 -14.50 14.50
CA VAL A 167 -2.02 -15.06 14.18
C VAL A 167 -2.98 -13.91 14.05
N HIS A 168 -3.97 -14.03 13.16
CA HIS A 168 -5.07 -13.10 13.09
C HIS A 168 -6.16 -13.58 14.08
N PRO A 169 -6.38 -12.88 15.21
CA PRO A 169 -7.32 -13.33 16.25
C PRO A 169 -8.77 -12.95 15.91
N GLN A 170 -9.74 -13.73 16.39
CA GLN A 170 -11.18 -13.48 16.19
C GLN A 170 -11.67 -12.09 16.60
N HIS A 171 -10.97 -11.41 17.52
CA HIS A 171 -11.39 -10.10 18.02
C HIS A 171 -11.31 -8.98 16.97
N THR A 172 -10.67 -9.23 15.83
CA THR A 172 -10.67 -8.32 14.68
C THR A 172 -11.72 -8.68 13.62
N MET A 173 -12.50 -9.77 13.80
CA MET A 173 -13.61 -10.15 12.90
C MET A 173 -14.86 -9.32 13.15
N SER A 174 -15.61 -9.05 12.09
CA SER A 174 -17.02 -8.62 12.25
C SER A 174 -17.88 -9.72 12.89
N GLU A 175 -18.95 -9.31 13.59
CA GLU A 175 -19.90 -10.22 14.26
C GLU A 175 -20.45 -11.35 13.35
N PRO A 176 -20.85 -11.09 12.08
CA PRO A 176 -21.36 -12.15 11.20
C PRO A 176 -20.33 -13.25 10.92
N LEU A 177 -19.06 -12.87 10.73
CA LEU A 177 -18.01 -13.82 10.41
C LEU A 177 -17.49 -14.55 11.65
N ARG A 178 -17.47 -13.89 12.81
CA ARG A 178 -17.23 -14.55 14.10
C ARG A 178 -18.26 -15.65 14.38
N ALA A 179 -19.53 -15.42 14.06
CA ALA A 179 -20.59 -16.41 14.22
C ALA A 179 -20.50 -17.57 13.22
N HIS A 180 -20.01 -17.32 11.99
CA HIS A 180 -19.88 -18.34 10.94
C HIS A 180 -18.64 -19.23 11.09
N TRP A 181 -17.48 -18.64 11.42
CA TRP A 181 -16.19 -19.33 11.40
C TRP A 181 -15.74 -19.87 12.76
N GLY A 182 -16.42 -19.50 13.86
CA GLY A 182 -16.09 -19.98 15.21
C GLY A 182 -14.67 -19.62 15.64
N GLU A 183 -14.00 -20.51 16.38
CA GLU A 183 -12.64 -20.24 16.89
C GLU A 183 -11.51 -20.40 15.84
N HIS A 184 -11.70 -19.90 14.62
CA HIS A 184 -10.68 -20.01 13.58
C HIS A 184 -9.54 -19.01 13.82
N VAL A 185 -8.31 -19.53 13.89
CA VAL A 185 -7.10 -18.74 14.03
C VAL A 185 -6.22 -19.03 12.81
N THR A 186 -6.13 -18.06 11.90
CA THR A 186 -5.29 -18.22 10.70
C THR A 186 -3.88 -17.68 11.00
N PRO A 187 -2.82 -18.53 10.93
CA PRO A 187 -1.45 -18.05 11.06
C PRO A 187 -1.11 -17.15 9.87
N ILE A 188 -0.77 -15.88 10.15
CA ILE A 188 -0.49 -14.88 9.10
C ILE A 188 0.69 -15.32 8.24
N GLY A 189 1.71 -15.94 8.84
CA GLY A 189 2.88 -16.44 8.09
C GLY A 189 2.52 -17.46 7.00
N LYS A 190 1.41 -18.19 7.14
CA LYS A 190 0.97 -19.17 6.13
C LYS A 190 0.21 -18.52 4.98
N GLN A 191 -0.19 -17.25 5.09
CA GLN A 191 -0.97 -16.55 4.09
C GLN A 191 -0.08 -15.94 2.99
N ASP A 192 -0.68 -15.65 1.85
CA ASP A 192 -0.03 -14.92 0.76
C ASP A 192 0.21 -13.47 1.17
N ALA A 193 1.40 -12.94 0.88
CA ALA A 193 1.80 -11.61 1.29
C ALA A 193 0.98 -10.48 0.65
N SER A 194 0.28 -10.76 -0.45
CA SER A 194 -0.56 -9.77 -1.12
C SER A 194 -1.69 -9.23 -0.23
N ILE A 195 -2.14 -9.97 0.79
CA ILE A 195 -3.13 -9.50 1.77
C ILE A 195 -2.66 -8.29 2.58
N LEU A 196 -1.36 -7.98 2.60
CA LEU A 196 -0.79 -6.90 3.40
C LEU A 196 -1.00 -5.49 2.79
N GLY A 197 -1.87 -5.37 1.78
CA GLY A 197 -2.20 -4.09 1.16
C GLY A 197 -1.08 -3.50 0.30
N TRP A 198 -0.17 -4.34 -0.20
CA TRP A 198 0.95 -3.95 -1.07
C TRP A 198 1.74 -2.77 -0.49
N THR A 199 1.97 -1.69 -1.24
CA THR A 199 2.77 -0.54 -0.81
C THR A 199 2.24 0.20 0.43
N CYS A 200 1.03 -0.10 0.92
CA CYS A 200 0.57 0.45 2.20
C CYS A 200 1.06 -0.35 3.43
N GLY A 201 1.43 -1.63 3.29
CA GLY A 201 1.72 -2.51 4.45
C GLY A 201 2.58 -3.76 4.22
N ASN A 202 3.09 -4.02 3.01
CA ASN A 202 3.81 -5.26 2.64
C ASN A 202 5.22 -5.47 3.23
N MET A 203 5.65 -4.65 4.18
CA MET A 203 7.01 -4.71 4.70
C MET A 203 7.11 -5.64 5.91
N ALA A 204 8.08 -6.54 5.89
CA ALA A 204 8.57 -7.22 7.09
C ALA A 204 10.03 -6.80 7.36
N SER A 205 10.36 -6.50 8.61
CA SER A 205 11.68 -6.02 9.01
C SER A 205 12.01 -6.39 10.45
N THR A 206 13.24 -6.09 10.88
CA THR A 206 13.65 -6.22 12.28
C THR A 206 13.57 -4.88 12.99
N THR A 207 13.44 -4.90 14.32
CA THR A 207 13.42 -3.67 15.15
C THR A 207 14.65 -2.79 14.91
N ARG A 208 15.83 -3.39 14.77
CA ARG A 208 17.07 -2.69 14.45
C ARG A 208 16.99 -1.97 13.11
N GLN A 209 16.52 -2.64 12.06
CA GLN A 209 16.44 -2.05 10.72
C GLN A 209 15.41 -0.93 10.63
N VAL A 210 14.25 -1.08 11.27
CA VAL A 210 13.26 0.00 11.36
C VAL A 210 13.85 1.21 12.10
N ALA A 211 14.54 1.00 13.23
CA ALA A 211 15.20 2.08 13.96
C ALA A 211 16.28 2.77 13.12
N ALA A 212 17.11 2.00 12.39
CA ALA A 212 18.13 2.54 11.50
C ALA A 212 17.51 3.39 10.38
N PHE A 213 16.45 2.91 9.72
CA PHE A 213 15.73 3.68 8.70
C PHE A 213 15.25 5.04 9.22
N TYR A 214 14.60 5.07 10.39
CA TYR A 214 14.12 6.33 10.97
C TYR A 214 15.23 7.24 11.47
N TRP A 215 16.32 6.67 12.01
CA TRP A 215 17.51 7.43 12.36
C TRP A 215 18.09 8.12 11.12
N GLU A 216 18.20 7.38 10.02
CA GLU A 216 18.69 7.92 8.76
C GLU A 216 17.76 8.96 8.14
N LEU A 217 16.45 8.77 8.25
CA LEU A 217 15.45 9.70 7.74
C LEU A 217 15.43 11.02 8.54
N LEU A 218 15.39 10.93 9.87
CA LEU A 218 15.04 12.06 10.73
C LEU A 218 16.24 12.71 11.41
N ALA A 219 17.22 11.91 11.83
CA ALA A 219 18.37 12.40 12.59
C ALA A 219 19.54 12.78 11.67
N THR A 220 20.00 11.86 10.82
CA THR A 220 21.13 12.15 9.90
C THR A 220 20.66 12.77 8.59
N ARG A 221 19.40 12.58 8.21
CA ARG A 221 18.79 13.07 6.97
C ARG A 221 19.59 12.64 5.73
N THR A 222 19.95 11.36 5.68
CA THR A 222 20.74 10.77 4.59
C THR A 222 19.87 10.11 3.53
N LEU A 223 18.56 9.96 3.77
CA LEU A 223 17.62 9.35 2.84
C LEU A 223 16.94 10.32 1.87
N LEU A 224 16.98 11.63 2.16
CA LEU A 224 16.38 12.73 1.38
C LEU A 224 17.33 13.95 1.40
#